data_AF-A0A258LEL2-F1
#
_entry.id   AF-A0A258LEL2-F1
#
_cell.length_a   1.000
_cell.length_b   1.000
_cell.length_c   1.000
_cell.angle_alpha   90.00
_cell.angle_beta   90.00
_cell.angle_gamma   90.00
#
_symmetry.space_group_name_H-M   'P 1'
#
loop_
_entity.id
_entity.type
_entity.pdbx_description
1 polymer ?
#
loop_
_entity_poly.entity_id
_entity_poly.type
_entity_poly.pdbx_seq_one_letter_code
_entity_poly.pdbx_strand_id
1 'polypeptide(L)'
;MKPEQIQTLHPVAGKTNKKIALDKYQTIKDQLIAILQTTQPTHTELMELLYQRIKDSFVGGVQWHGETVKLDLEARGIIERFDIKPEKYRLKQA
;
A
#
# COMPACT_ATOMS: atom_id res chain seq x y z
N MET A 1 13.03 -2.32 -23.78
CA MET A 1 12.51 -3.21 -22.72
C MET A 1 11.11 -2.72 -22.36
N LYS A 2 10.12 -3.62 -22.23
CA LYS A 2 8.78 -3.22 -21.78
C LYS A 2 8.84 -2.93 -20.28
N PRO A 3 8.24 -1.85 -19.79
CA PRO A 3 8.15 -1.63 -18.34
C PRO A 3 7.40 -2.82 -17.73
N GLU A 4 8.04 -3.48 -16.75
CA GLU A 4 7.41 -4.57 -16.03
C GLU A 4 6.21 -4.05 -15.25
N GLN A 5 5.14 -4.83 -15.23
CA GLN A 5 3.90 -4.44 -14.59
C GLN A 5 3.35 -5.60 -13.78
N ILE A 6 2.74 -5.27 -12.65
CA ILE A 6 2.11 -6.22 -11.76
C ILE A 6 0.60 -6.02 -11.73
N GLN A 7 -0.14 -7.12 -11.82
CA GLN A 7 -1.57 -7.13 -11.55
C GLN A 7 -1.77 -7.20 -10.04
N THR A 8 -2.37 -6.15 -9.47
CA THR A 8 -2.69 -6.12 -8.04
C THR A 8 -4.03 -6.81 -7.75
N LEU A 9 -4.21 -7.24 -6.51
CA LEU A 9 -5.40 -7.88 -5.98
C LEU A 9 -6.22 -6.89 -5.15
N HIS A 10 -7.53 -7.16 -5.05
CA HIS A 10 -8.43 -6.42 -4.17
C HIS A 10 -8.91 -7.36 -3.06
N PRO A 11 -9.01 -6.92 -1.79
CA PRO A 11 -9.36 -7.81 -0.68
C PRO A 11 -10.82 -8.27 -0.73
N VAL A 12 -11.70 -7.46 -1.33
CA VAL A 12 -13.10 -7.82 -1.58
C VAL A 12 -13.21 -8.81 -2.74
N ALA A 13 -13.83 -9.97 -2.48
CA ALA A 13 -14.09 -11.00 -3.46
C ALA A 13 -14.84 -10.46 -4.70
N GLY A 14 -14.37 -10.84 -5.89
CA GLY A 14 -14.95 -10.43 -7.18
C GLY A 14 -14.52 -9.05 -7.68
N LYS A 15 -13.70 -8.30 -6.93
CA LYS A 15 -13.11 -7.04 -7.41
C LYS A 15 -11.69 -7.26 -7.94
N THR A 16 -11.40 -6.66 -9.08
CA THR A 16 -10.05 -6.60 -9.65
C THR A 16 -9.43 -5.25 -9.33
N ASN A 17 -8.19 -5.24 -8.87
CA ASN A 17 -7.44 -4.02 -8.61
C ASN A 17 -6.63 -3.58 -9.85
N LYS A 18 -5.91 -2.48 -9.78
CA LYS A 18 -5.28 -1.84 -10.94
C LYS A 18 -3.93 -2.47 -11.29
N LYS A 19 -3.63 -2.57 -12.58
CA LYS A 19 -2.29 -2.95 -13.05
C LYS A 19 -1.39 -1.73 -13.01
N ILE A 20 -0.26 -1.81 -12.31
CA ILE A 20 0.71 -0.73 -12.19
C ILE A 20 2.12 -1.21 -12.52
N ALA A 21 3.03 -0.27 -12.77
CA ALA A 21 4.42 -0.58 -13.05
C ALA A 21 5.10 -1.18 -11.80
N LEU A 22 5.91 -2.21 -12.00
CA LEU A 22 6.50 -3.02 -10.93
C LEU A 22 7.46 -2.19 -10.06
N ASP A 23 8.20 -1.28 -10.66
CA ASP A 23 9.07 -0.31 -10.01
C ASP A 23 8.31 0.57 -9.00
N LYS A 24 7.17 1.12 -9.42
CA LYS A 24 6.29 1.94 -8.57
C LYS A 24 5.64 1.12 -7.47
N TYR A 25 5.17 -0.08 -7.82
CA TYR A 25 4.62 -1.03 -6.84
C TYR A 25 5.64 -1.33 -5.74
N GLN A 26 6.87 -1.68 -6.12
CA GLN A 26 7.92 -2.06 -5.18
C GLN A 26 8.28 -0.89 -4.27
N THR A 27 8.45 0.31 -4.84
CA THR A 27 8.73 1.54 -4.09
C THR A 27 7.65 1.80 -3.02
N ILE A 28 6.38 1.75 -3.41
CA ILE A 28 5.26 2.02 -2.50
C ILE A 28 5.15 0.92 -1.44
N LYS A 29 5.28 -0.35 -1.85
CA LYS A 29 5.22 -1.51 -0.95
C LYS A 29 6.29 -1.41 0.13
N ASP A 30 7.53 -1.11 -0.24
CA ASP A 30 8.65 -1.04 0.70
C ASP A 30 8.44 0.09 1.71
N GLN A 31 7.94 1.24 1.26
CA GLN A 31 7.63 2.34 2.17
C GLN A 31 6.46 2.05 3.10
N LEU A 32 5.39 1.43 2.59
CA LEU A 32 4.25 1.00 3.41
C LEU A 32 4.70 0.00 4.48
N ILE A 33 5.48 -1.01 4.11
CA ILE A 33 6.02 -2.00 5.05
C ILE A 33 6.90 -1.31 6.10
N ALA A 34 7.82 -0.44 5.68
CA ALA A 34 8.70 0.29 6.59
C ALA A 34 7.93 1.19 7.59
N ILE A 35 6.83 1.80 7.16
CA ILE A 35 5.94 2.54 8.07
C ILE A 35 5.33 1.56 9.08
N LEU A 36 4.69 0.49 8.60
CA LEU A 36 3.97 -0.49 9.44
C LEU A 36 4.87 -1.33 10.37
N GLN A 37 6.17 -1.39 10.11
CA GLN A 37 7.16 -1.99 11.03
C GLN A 37 7.38 -1.15 12.28
N THR A 38 7.21 0.17 12.18
CA THR A 38 7.54 1.13 13.25
C THR A 38 6.31 1.72 13.91
N THR A 39 5.22 1.83 13.16
CA THR A 39 3.98 2.45 13.63
C THR A 39 2.76 1.63 13.22
N GLN A 40 1.63 1.93 13.84
CA GLN A 40 0.34 1.33 13.51
C GLN A 40 -0.66 2.44 13.15
N PRO A 41 -0.43 3.13 12.01
CA PRO A 41 -1.18 4.31 11.63
C PRO A 41 -2.60 3.97 11.19
N THR A 42 -3.48 4.94 11.31
CA THR A 42 -4.78 4.95 10.64
C THR A 42 -4.61 5.06 9.12
N HIS A 43 -5.68 4.85 8.36
CA HIS A 43 -5.65 5.03 6.90
C HIS A 43 -5.07 6.39 6.47
N THR A 44 -5.57 7.46 7.08
CA THR A 44 -5.16 8.84 6.77
C THR A 44 -3.68 9.05 7.08
N GLU A 45 -3.24 8.65 8.27
CA GLU A 45 -1.84 8.77 8.69
C GLU A 45 -0.91 7.93 7.80
N LEU A 46 -1.32 6.72 7.41
CA LEU A 46 -0.52 5.86 6.54
C LEU A 46 -0.28 6.52 5.17
N MET A 47 -1.33 7.10 4.58
CA MET A 47 -1.24 7.79 3.30
C MET A 47 -0.42 9.08 3.39
N GLU A 48 -0.55 9.82 4.48
CA GLU A 48 0.24 11.03 4.72
C GLU A 48 1.71 10.71 4.95
N LEU A 49 2.03 9.73 5.79
CA LEU A 49 3.41 9.25 6.01
C LEU A 49 4.04 8.75 4.71
N LEU A 50 3.29 7.98 3.91
CA LEU A 50 3.75 7.54 2.60
C LEU A 50 4.05 8.74 1.69
N TYR A 51 3.12 9.69 1.59
CA TYR A 51 3.30 10.90 0.79
C TYR A 51 4.55 11.68 1.21
N GLN A 52 4.72 11.96 2.51
CA GLN A 52 5.88 12.70 3.01
C GLN A 52 7.20 12.00 2.72
N ARG A 53 7.23 10.66 2.68
CA ARG A 53 8.46 9.87 2.42
C ARG A 53 8.91 9.88 0.97
N ILE A 54 8.00 9.99 0.01
CA ILE A 54 8.33 9.80 -1.42
C ILE A 54 7.88 10.94 -2.34
N LYS A 55 7.18 11.96 -1.84
CA LYS A 55 6.69 13.08 -2.68
C LYS A 55 7.77 13.73 -3.55
N ASP A 56 9.02 13.74 -3.08
CA ASP A 56 10.13 14.41 -3.77
C ASP A 56 10.79 13.51 -4.84
N SER A 57 10.67 12.17 -4.70
CA SER A 57 11.31 11.19 -5.59
C SER A 57 10.32 10.42 -6.46
N PHE A 58 9.03 10.43 -6.14
CA PHE A 58 8.02 9.61 -6.80
C PHE A 58 7.28 10.39 -7.90
N VAL A 59 7.37 9.87 -9.12
CA VAL A 59 6.66 10.43 -10.27
C VAL A 59 5.31 9.73 -10.45
N GLY A 60 4.25 10.38 -10.01
CA GLY A 60 2.85 9.93 -10.17
C GLY A 60 1.99 10.23 -8.95
N GLY A 61 0.71 9.86 -9.01
CA GLY A 61 -0.22 10.05 -7.90
C GLY A 61 0.08 9.12 -6.73
N VAL A 62 0.82 9.58 -5.72
CA VAL A 62 1.22 8.78 -4.54
C VAL A 62 0.01 8.22 -3.82
N GLN A 63 -1.03 9.01 -3.58
CA GLN A 63 -2.25 8.53 -2.91
C GLN A 63 -2.93 7.39 -3.68
N TRP A 64 -3.04 7.52 -5.01
CA TRP A 64 -3.66 6.49 -5.84
C TRP A 64 -2.84 5.19 -5.88
N HIS A 65 -1.51 5.29 -5.98
CA HIS A 65 -0.63 4.13 -5.89
C HIS A 65 -0.64 3.52 -4.49
N GLY A 66 -0.61 4.37 -3.46
CA GLY A 66 -0.71 3.98 -2.05
C GLY A 66 -1.97 3.15 -1.79
N GLU A 67 -3.13 3.61 -2.23
CA GLU A 67 -4.39 2.86 -2.08
C GLU A 67 -4.36 1.53 -2.85
N THR A 68 -3.90 1.57 -4.11
CA THR A 68 -3.79 0.37 -4.96
C THR A 68 -2.92 -0.70 -4.30
N VAL A 69 -1.73 -0.32 -3.82
CA VAL A 69 -0.79 -1.25 -3.17
C VAL A 69 -1.30 -1.67 -1.80
N LYS A 70 -1.86 -0.76 -0.99
CA LYS A 70 -2.45 -1.10 0.32
C LYS A 70 -3.49 -2.21 0.17
N LEU A 71 -4.44 -2.06 -0.75
CA LEU A 71 -5.45 -3.07 -1.02
C LEU A 71 -4.83 -4.40 -1.47
N ASP A 72 -3.77 -4.38 -2.29
CA ASP A 72 -3.05 -5.59 -2.68
C ASP A 72 -2.39 -6.29 -1.48
N LEU A 73 -1.76 -5.53 -0.59
CA LEU A 73 -1.15 -6.07 0.62
C LEU A 73 -2.19 -6.66 1.58
N GLU A 74 -3.37 -6.02 1.70
CA GLU A 74 -4.52 -6.55 2.45
C GLU A 74 -5.01 -7.87 1.83
N ALA A 75 -5.19 -7.89 0.50
CA ALA A 75 -5.65 -9.06 -0.23
C ALA A 75 -4.68 -10.25 -0.16
N ARG A 76 -3.37 -9.96 -0.12
CA ARG A 76 -2.31 -10.96 0.03
C ARG A 76 -2.09 -11.38 1.48
N GLY A 77 -2.76 -10.75 2.45
CA GLY A 77 -2.58 -11.03 3.87
C GLY A 77 -1.21 -10.61 4.40
N ILE A 78 -0.57 -9.59 3.82
CA ILE A 78 0.69 -9.01 4.31
C ILE A 78 0.41 -7.97 5.39
N ILE A 79 -0.68 -7.22 5.23
CA ILE A 79 -1.15 -6.23 6.21
C ILE A 79 -2.59 -6.55 6.57
N GLU A 80 -2.99 -6.14 7.77
CA GLU A 80 -4.36 -6.28 8.23
C GLU A 80 -4.84 -5.01 8.92
N ARG A 81 -6.16 -4.82 8.86
CA ARG A 81 -6.83 -3.80 9.66
C ARG A 81 -7.11 -4.35 11.04
N PHE A 82 -6.84 -3.54 12.05
CA PHE A 82 -7.19 -3.82 13.43
C PHE A 82 -7.71 -2.53 14.07
N ASP A 83 -8.34 -2.64 15.24
CA ASP A 83 -9.18 -1.61 15.86
C ASP A 83 -10.48 -1.29 15.09
N ILE A 84 -11.49 -0.85 15.85
CA ILE A 84 -12.85 -0.62 15.34
C ILE A 84 -13.08 0.87 15.05
N LYS A 85 -12.48 1.79 15.84
CA LYS A 85 -12.53 3.26 15.62
C LYS A 85 -11.35 4.00 16.29
N PRO A 86 -10.45 4.65 15.53
CA PRO A 86 -10.28 4.55 14.08
C PRO A 86 -9.67 3.19 13.66
N GLU A 87 -9.97 2.72 12.45
CA GLU A 87 -9.30 1.55 11.85
C GLU A 87 -7.82 1.86 11.65
N LYS A 88 -6.96 1.00 12.18
CA LYS A 88 -5.51 1.06 12.06
C LYS A 88 -4.98 -0.09 11.25
N TYR A 89 -3.77 0.07 10.72
CA TYR A 89 -3.10 -0.94 9.92
C TYR A 89 -1.86 -1.44 10.64
N ARG A 90 -1.59 -2.74 10.53
CA ARG A 90 -0.35 -3.37 10.98
C ARG A 90 0.09 -4.44 10.00
N LEU A 91 1.37 -4.82 10.08
CA LEU A 91 1.85 -6.02 9.42
C LEU A 91 1.19 -7.25 10.03
N LYS A 92 0.69 -8.14 9.18
CA LYS A 92 0.21 -9.44 9.60
C LYS A 92 1.44 -10.32 9.82
N GLN A 93 1.76 -10.61 11.08
CA GLN A 93 2.79 -11.59 11.39
C GLN A 93 2.27 -12.97 10.98
N ALA A 94 3.03 -13.65 10.11
CA ALA A 94 2.77 -15.01 9.69
C ALA A 94 3.12 -16.01 10.80
#